data_AF-A0A0D2KAR5-F1
#
_entry.id   AF-A0A0D2KAR5-F1
#
_cell.length_a   1.000
_cell.length_b   1.000
_cell.length_c   1.000
_cell.angle_alpha   90.00
_cell.angle_beta   90.00
_cell.angle_gamma   90.00
#
_symmetry.space_group_name_H-M   'P 1'
#
loop_
_entity.id
_entity.type
_entity.pdbx_description
1 polymer ?
#
loop_
_entity_poly.entity_id
_entity_poly.type
_entity_poly.pdbx_seq_one_letter_code
_entity_poly.pdbx_strand_id
1 'polypeptide(L)'
;MSIAIGSRVVWRAPQLLVQLRSVSTLSNNPHIYAFKDPQNPSSHILSLLSTDPPTHSLAVGTTTQLPPTPRSFTENPKFLPILHAVIGENASSDPEVQSQAAVMISSSGSSLMQTARRQQTGSSGASDQGGHGSAGRGGWVHVSDQRHIPDFGRIAEPEDIFGSVEVDGHGKFVDGHGRYQPSGTYRICTNDGILGLTDFMRRKLVERLKVQEAAERHKQ
;
A
#
# COMPACT_ATOMS: atom_id res chain seq x y z
N MET A 1 23.82 48.47 -64.57
CA MET A 1 24.56 48.10 -63.34
C MET A 1 23.69 48.53 -62.15
N SER A 2 22.62 47.78 -61.84
CA SER A 2 22.49 46.67 -60.88
C SER A 2 22.71 47.08 -59.42
N ILE A 3 21.61 47.39 -58.72
CA ILE A 3 21.55 47.61 -57.27
C ILE A 3 21.00 46.32 -56.64
N ALA A 4 21.79 45.68 -55.80
CA ALA A 4 21.48 44.39 -55.18
C ALA A 4 20.51 44.56 -53.99
N ILE A 5 19.44 43.77 -54.00
CA ILE A 5 18.43 43.68 -52.95
C ILE A 5 18.95 42.74 -51.85
N GLY A 6 19.17 43.26 -50.65
CA GLY A 6 19.59 42.47 -49.49
C GLY A 6 18.40 41.74 -48.85
N SER A 7 18.33 40.42 -49.02
CA SER A 7 17.34 39.56 -48.37
C SER A 7 17.71 39.35 -46.89
N ARG A 8 16.89 39.87 -45.97
CA ARG A 8 17.01 39.56 -44.54
C ARG A 8 16.47 38.16 -44.28
N VAL A 9 17.37 37.22 -44.00
CA VAL A 9 17.02 35.89 -43.49
C VAL A 9 16.65 36.01 -42.01
N VAL A 10 15.38 35.73 -41.71
CA VAL A 10 14.85 35.71 -40.34
C VAL A 10 15.08 34.31 -39.79
N TRP A 11 16.03 34.15 -38.88
CA TRP A 11 16.26 32.90 -38.16
C TRP A 11 15.10 32.68 -37.18
N ARG A 12 14.21 31.72 -37.48
CA ARG A 12 13.25 31.21 -36.50
C ARG A 12 14.01 30.37 -35.48
N ALA A 13 14.11 30.87 -34.26
CA ALA A 13 14.57 30.07 -33.13
C ALA A 13 13.66 28.85 -32.95
N PRO A 14 14.21 27.65 -32.68
CA PRO A 14 13.39 26.49 -32.38
C PRO A 14 12.63 26.78 -31.08
N GLN A 15 11.30 26.75 -31.16
CA GLN A 15 10.48 26.78 -29.95
C GLN A 15 10.71 25.46 -29.22
N LEU A 16 11.57 25.48 -28.20
CA LEU A 16 11.60 24.44 -27.18
C LEU A 16 10.22 24.49 -26.51
N LEU A 17 9.32 23.62 -26.97
CA LEU A 17 8.10 23.27 -26.24
C LEU A 17 8.54 22.63 -24.93
N VAL A 18 8.74 23.47 -23.91
CA VAL A 18 8.81 23.03 -22.52
C VAL A 18 7.42 22.51 -22.21
N GLN A 19 7.21 21.20 -22.41
CA GLN A 19 6.04 20.51 -21.87
C GLN A 19 6.16 20.61 -20.34
N LEU A 20 5.53 21.62 -19.75
CA LEU A 20 5.30 21.66 -18.32
C LEU A 20 4.36 20.49 -18.00
N ARG A 21 4.92 19.38 -17.50
CA ARG A 21 4.17 18.18 -17.14
C ARG A 21 3.66 18.35 -15.71
N SER A 22 2.33 18.37 -15.54
CA SER A 22 1.71 18.52 -14.23
C SER A 22 1.78 17.19 -13.48
N VAL A 23 2.63 17.12 -12.46
CA VAL A 23 2.54 16.07 -11.44
C VAL A 23 1.36 16.44 -10.54
N SER A 24 0.25 15.71 -10.63
CA SER A 24 -0.86 15.85 -9.67
C SER A 24 -0.79 14.70 -8.67
N THR A 25 -1.14 14.98 -7.42
CA THR A 25 -1.34 13.93 -6.41
C THR A 25 -2.81 13.55 -6.37
N LEU A 26 -3.12 12.31 -5.98
CA LEU A 26 -4.52 11.94 -5.75
C LEU A 26 -5.09 12.70 -4.55
N SER A 27 -6.36 13.13 -4.64
CA SER A 27 -7.04 13.83 -3.56
C SER A 27 -7.30 12.94 -2.34
N ASN A 28 -7.49 11.63 -2.56
CA ASN A 28 -7.68 10.65 -1.50
C ASN A 28 -6.37 10.11 -0.92
N ASN A 29 -5.27 10.15 -1.68
CA ASN A 29 -3.95 9.72 -1.21
C ASN A 29 -2.85 10.64 -1.77
N PRO A 30 -2.36 11.62 -0.98
CA PRO A 30 -1.40 12.62 -1.44
C PRO A 30 -0.01 12.02 -1.74
N HIS A 31 0.22 10.76 -1.38
CA HIS A 31 1.49 10.07 -1.62
C HIS A 31 1.54 9.30 -2.94
N ILE A 32 0.41 9.23 -3.65
CA ILE A 32 0.35 8.64 -4.99
C ILE A 32 0.32 9.77 -6.01
N TYR A 33 1.37 9.82 -6.82
CA TYR A 33 1.54 10.76 -7.91
C TYR A 33 0.88 10.20 -9.18
N ALA A 34 0.09 11.04 -9.84
CA ALA A 34 -0.53 10.78 -11.14
C ALA A 34 0.25 11.53 -12.23
N PHE A 35 0.83 10.78 -13.15
CA PHE A 35 1.52 11.29 -14.33
C PHE A 35 0.65 11.03 -15.56
N LYS A 36 0.69 11.92 -16.56
CA LYS A 36 0.02 11.65 -17.85
C LYS A 36 0.80 10.59 -18.61
N ASP A 37 0.12 9.59 -19.16
CA ASP A 37 0.78 8.59 -20.01
C ASP A 37 1.13 9.23 -21.37
N PRO A 38 2.42 9.21 -21.79
CA PRO A 38 2.82 9.71 -23.10
C PRO A 38 2.24 8.90 -24.27
N GLN A 39 1.89 7.63 -24.07
CA GLN A 39 1.31 6.78 -25.11
C GLN A 39 -0.22 6.95 -25.21
N ASN A 40 -0.89 7.21 -24.09
CA ASN A 40 -2.34 7.28 -24.03
C ASN A 40 -2.79 8.54 -23.25
N PRO A 41 -3.20 9.62 -23.95
CA PRO A 41 -3.52 10.90 -23.30
C PRO A 41 -4.76 10.84 -22.39
N SER A 42 -5.60 9.81 -22.52
CA SER A 42 -6.76 9.55 -21.67
C SER A 42 -6.41 8.77 -20.39
N SER A 43 -5.16 8.33 -20.23
CA SER A 43 -4.73 7.53 -19.09
C SER A 43 -3.63 8.21 -18.27
N HIS A 44 -3.59 7.84 -17.00
CA HIS A 44 -2.67 8.35 -16.01
C HIS A 44 -1.91 7.18 -15.39
N ILE A 45 -0.61 7.36 -15.18
CA ILE A 45 0.26 6.42 -14.50
C ILE A 45 0.30 6.82 -13.03
N LEU A 46 -0.01 5.87 -12.14
CA LEU A 46 0.02 6.08 -10.69
C LEU A 46 1.33 5.53 -10.14
N SER A 47 2.10 6.36 -9.44
CA SER A 47 3.41 5.99 -8.87
C SER A 47 3.57 6.54 -7.46
N LEU A 48 4.30 5.82 -6.61
CA LEU A 48 4.71 6.29 -5.28
C LEU A 48 6.00 7.14 -5.33
N LEU A 49 6.68 7.15 -6.48
CA LEU A 49 7.86 7.97 -6.70
C LEU A 49 7.48 9.23 -7.47
N SER A 50 8.03 10.37 -7.04
CA SER A 50 7.85 11.67 -7.71
C SER A 50 8.77 11.86 -8.92
N THR A 51 9.43 10.81 -9.39
CA THR A 51 10.43 10.87 -10.45
C THR A 51 9.78 11.07 -11.83
N ASP A 52 10.26 12.03 -12.61
CA ASP A 52 9.80 12.33 -13.99
C ASP A 52 10.96 12.12 -14.99
N PRO A 53 10.81 11.26 -16.03
CA PRO A 53 9.65 10.40 -16.32
C PRO A 53 9.49 9.27 -15.30
N PRO A 54 8.24 8.83 -15.02
CA PRO A 54 7.98 7.73 -14.11
C PRO A 54 8.46 6.40 -14.70
N THR A 55 9.03 5.57 -13.83
CA THR A 55 9.50 4.23 -14.21
C THR A 55 8.30 3.26 -14.25
N HIS A 56 7.77 2.97 -15.44
CA HIS A 56 6.54 2.18 -15.63
C HIS A 56 6.57 0.78 -14.96
N SER A 57 7.74 0.15 -14.89
CA SER A 57 7.96 -1.15 -14.23
C SER A 57 7.67 -1.11 -12.73
N LEU A 58 7.84 0.04 -12.09
CA LEU A 58 7.72 0.25 -10.64
C LEU A 58 6.47 1.06 -10.25
N ALA A 59 5.68 1.50 -11.24
CA ALA A 59 4.42 2.17 -11.02
C ALA A 59 3.42 1.24 -10.31
N VAL A 60 2.49 1.82 -9.55
CA VAL A 60 1.37 1.10 -8.92
C VAL A 60 0.46 0.51 -10.00
N GLY A 61 0.20 1.28 -11.06
CA GLY A 61 -0.64 0.89 -12.17
C GLY A 61 -1.02 2.08 -13.04
N THR A 62 -1.99 1.88 -13.92
CA THR A 62 -2.55 2.92 -14.77
C THR A 62 -4.04 3.12 -14.50
N THR A 63 -4.56 4.32 -14.73
CA THR A 63 -5.99 4.62 -14.58
C THR A 63 -6.49 5.55 -15.67
N THR A 64 -7.73 5.35 -16.11
CA THR A 64 -8.40 6.25 -17.07
C THR A 64 -9.18 7.37 -16.39
N GLN A 65 -9.41 7.27 -15.08
CA GLN A 65 -10.20 8.23 -14.29
C GLN A 65 -9.50 8.56 -12.96
N LEU A 66 -9.60 9.81 -12.53
CA LEU A 66 -9.14 10.29 -11.23
C LEU A 66 -10.35 10.81 -10.42
N PRO A 67 -10.62 10.33 -9.20
CA PRO A 67 -9.92 9.24 -8.51
C PRO A 67 -10.08 7.87 -9.21
N PRO A 68 -9.13 6.93 -9.02
CA PRO A 68 -9.21 5.59 -9.58
C PRO A 68 -10.36 4.78 -8.97
N THR A 69 -10.96 3.92 -9.77
CA THR A 69 -12.00 2.96 -9.39
C THR A 69 -11.60 1.57 -9.88
N PRO A 70 -12.19 0.47 -9.36
CA PRO A 70 -11.86 -0.89 -9.82
C PRO A 70 -12.10 -1.11 -11.32
N ARG A 71 -12.95 -0.30 -11.95
CA ARG A 71 -13.23 -0.37 -13.40
C ARG A 71 -12.29 0.48 -14.24
N SER A 72 -11.74 1.55 -13.68
CA SER A 72 -10.84 2.47 -14.39
C SER A 72 -9.36 2.16 -14.16
N PHE A 73 -9.02 1.42 -13.10
CA PHE A 73 -7.66 1.09 -12.70
C PHE A 73 -7.20 -0.26 -13.27
N THR A 74 -5.97 -0.29 -13.79
CA THR A 74 -5.27 -1.50 -14.21
C THR A 74 -3.99 -1.63 -13.38
N GLU A 75 -3.87 -2.73 -12.65
CA GLU A 75 -2.73 -3.03 -11.79
C GLU A 75 -1.46 -3.33 -12.59
N ASN A 76 -0.31 -2.87 -12.09
CA ASN A 76 0.98 -3.37 -12.52
C ASN A 76 1.32 -4.69 -11.81
N PRO A 77 1.44 -5.83 -12.52
CA PRO A 77 1.68 -7.13 -11.90
C PRO A 77 3.03 -7.25 -11.17
N LYS A 78 3.97 -6.32 -11.43
CA LYS A 78 5.26 -6.29 -10.73
C LYS A 78 5.19 -5.62 -9.37
N PHE A 79 4.19 -4.77 -9.14
CA PHE A 79 4.12 -3.94 -7.94
C PHE A 79 3.72 -4.76 -6.71
N LEU A 80 2.68 -5.58 -6.81
CA LEU A 80 2.15 -6.32 -5.66
C LEU A 80 3.17 -7.31 -5.05
N PRO A 81 3.98 -8.05 -5.83
CA PRO A 81 5.08 -8.85 -5.27
C PRO A 81 6.11 -8.03 -4.50
N ILE A 82 6.45 -6.82 -4.97
CA ILE A 82 7.38 -5.92 -4.25
C ILE A 82 6.76 -5.47 -2.93
N LEU A 83 5.47 -5.10 -2.95
CA LEU A 83 4.73 -4.71 -1.75
C LEU A 83 4.74 -5.84 -0.72
N HIS A 84 4.38 -7.07 -1.10
CA HIS A 84 4.39 -8.21 -0.20
C HIS A 84 5.77 -8.53 0.36
N ALA A 85 6.83 -8.40 -0.44
CA ALA A 85 8.20 -8.59 0.04
C ALA A 85 8.57 -7.55 1.11
N VAL A 86 8.24 -6.27 0.88
CA VAL A 86 8.49 -5.19 1.86
C VAL A 86 7.68 -5.42 3.14
N ILE A 87 6.41 -5.79 3.03
CA ILE A 87 5.58 -6.10 4.19
C ILE A 87 6.18 -7.28 4.95
N GLY A 88 6.56 -8.37 4.29
CA GLY A 88 7.12 -9.54 4.96
C GLY A 88 8.42 -9.26 5.71
N GLU A 89 9.24 -8.35 5.20
CA GLU A 89 10.48 -7.94 5.87
C GLU A 89 10.27 -6.97 7.04
N ASN A 90 9.22 -6.13 6.98
CA ASN A 90 9.08 -4.97 7.86
C ASN A 90 7.84 -5.00 8.78
N ALA A 91 6.86 -5.89 8.57
CA ALA A 91 5.60 -5.93 9.31
C ALA A 91 5.78 -6.04 10.82
N SER A 92 6.76 -6.83 11.30
CA SER A 92 7.04 -6.96 12.73
C SER A 92 7.58 -5.69 13.37
N SER A 93 8.07 -4.74 12.56
CA SER A 93 8.58 -3.43 13.00
C SER A 93 7.57 -2.30 12.83
N ASP A 94 6.40 -2.58 12.24
CA ASP A 94 5.36 -1.57 12.07
C ASP A 94 4.66 -1.31 13.43
N PRO A 95 4.63 -0.05 13.93
CA PRO A 95 3.97 0.27 15.19
C PRO A 95 2.49 -0.14 15.26
N GLU A 96 1.77 -0.06 14.15
CA GLU A 96 0.35 -0.45 14.13
C GLU A 96 0.20 -1.97 14.28
N VAL A 97 1.00 -2.74 13.55
CA VAL A 97 0.99 -4.21 13.66
C VAL A 97 1.45 -4.66 15.05
N GLN A 98 2.45 -4.00 15.64
CA GLN A 98 2.90 -4.24 17.02
C GLN A 98 1.79 -3.96 18.04
N SER A 99 1.05 -2.86 17.87
CA SER A 99 -0.06 -2.51 18.75
C SER A 99 -1.17 -3.56 18.69
N GLN A 100 -1.50 -4.06 17.49
CA GLN A 100 -2.50 -5.11 17.33
C GLN A 100 -2.04 -6.43 17.98
N ALA A 101 -0.77 -6.79 17.83
CA ALA A 101 -0.18 -7.93 18.52
C ALA A 101 -0.28 -7.79 20.06
N ALA A 102 0.02 -6.61 20.60
CA ALA A 102 -0.06 -6.35 22.04
C ALA A 102 -1.51 -6.44 22.59
N VAL A 103 -2.49 -5.95 21.82
CA VAL A 103 -3.91 -6.07 22.15
C VAL A 103 -4.38 -7.54 22.08
N MET A 104 -3.87 -8.33 21.13
CA MET A 104 -4.16 -9.76 21.03
C MET A 104 -3.66 -10.54 22.27
N ILE A 105 -2.48 -10.21 22.82
CA ILE A 105 -2.00 -10.81 24.08
C ILE A 105 -2.91 -10.39 25.23
N SER A 106 -3.24 -9.10 25.30
CA SER A 106 -4.03 -8.53 26.41
C SER A 106 -5.43 -9.14 26.48
N SER A 107 -6.05 -9.39 25.32
CA SER A 107 -7.33 -10.11 25.20
C SER A 107 -7.18 -11.61 25.47
N SER A 108 -6.04 -12.22 25.13
CA SER A 108 -5.73 -13.61 25.51
C SER A 108 -5.59 -13.81 27.04
N GLY A 109 -5.12 -12.79 27.77
CA GLY A 109 -5.00 -12.81 29.23
C GLY A 109 -6.32 -12.58 29.98
N SER A 110 -7.24 -11.79 29.42
CA SER A 110 -8.55 -11.54 30.04
C SER A 110 -9.52 -12.74 29.91
N SER A 111 -9.30 -13.66 28.98
CA SER A 111 -10.05 -14.92 28.88
C SER A 111 -9.88 -15.84 30.11
N LEU A 112 -8.79 -15.74 30.89
CA LEU A 112 -8.62 -16.52 32.12
C LEU A 112 -9.62 -16.09 33.21
N MET A 113 -9.85 -14.78 33.37
CA MET A 113 -10.89 -14.25 34.28
C MET A 113 -12.31 -14.53 33.77
N GLN A 114 -12.53 -14.53 32.46
CA GLN A 114 -13.83 -14.87 31.87
C GLN A 114 -14.17 -16.36 32.06
N THR A 115 -13.18 -17.25 31.99
CA THR A 115 -13.35 -18.69 32.28
C THR A 115 -13.70 -18.92 33.75
N ALA A 116 -13.08 -18.17 34.68
CA ALA A 116 -13.43 -18.22 36.10
C ALA A 116 -14.85 -17.70 36.38
N ARG A 117 -15.31 -16.65 35.68
CA ARG A 117 -16.71 -16.18 35.75
C ARG A 117 -17.68 -17.16 35.09
N ARG A 118 -17.30 -17.82 33.99
CA ARG A 118 -18.09 -18.86 33.30
C ARG A 118 -18.43 -20.04 34.20
N GLN A 119 -17.54 -20.37 35.14
CA GLN A 119 -17.74 -21.43 36.12
C GLN A 119 -18.70 -21.02 37.26
N GLN A 120 -18.91 -19.72 37.48
CA GLN A 120 -19.80 -19.20 38.53
C GLN A 120 -21.22 -18.86 38.03
N THR A 121 -21.40 -18.42 36.78
CA THR A 121 -22.69 -17.84 36.33
C THR A 121 -23.47 -18.67 35.31
N GLY A 122 -22.92 -19.78 34.80
CA GLY A 122 -23.68 -20.85 34.10
C GLY A 122 -24.45 -20.44 32.82
N SER A 123 -24.35 -19.22 32.33
CA SER A 123 -25.09 -18.71 31.17
C SER A 123 -24.12 -18.14 30.15
N SER A 124 -24.04 -18.79 28.98
CA SER A 124 -23.22 -18.32 27.85
C SER A 124 -24.10 -18.15 26.62
N GLY A 125 -24.36 -16.90 26.25
CA GLY A 125 -24.90 -16.55 24.93
C GLY A 125 -23.79 -16.56 23.87
N ALA A 126 -24.18 -16.66 22.59
CA ALA A 126 -23.26 -16.74 21.45
C ALA A 126 -22.37 -15.48 21.27
N SER A 127 -22.66 -14.38 21.95
CA SER A 127 -21.91 -13.11 21.90
C SER A 127 -20.55 -13.15 22.62
N ASP A 128 -20.30 -14.16 23.46
CA ASP A 128 -19.10 -14.27 24.29
C ASP A 128 -17.91 -14.98 23.59
N GLN A 129 -18.08 -15.43 22.35
CA GLN A 129 -17.05 -16.15 21.58
C GLN A 129 -16.15 -15.27 20.69
N GLY A 130 -16.28 -13.95 20.75
CA GLY A 130 -15.47 -13.01 19.93
C GLY A 130 -14.03 -12.79 20.42
N GLY A 131 -13.50 -13.63 21.31
CA GLY A 131 -12.18 -13.46 21.90
C GLY A 131 -11.07 -13.96 20.98
N HIS A 132 -10.10 -13.10 20.65
CA HIS A 132 -8.88 -13.41 19.89
C HIS A 132 -7.86 -14.26 20.70
N GLY A 133 -8.34 -15.02 21.69
CA GLY A 133 -7.52 -15.68 22.70
C GLY A 133 -7.16 -17.11 22.33
N SER A 134 -5.94 -17.32 21.82
CA SER A 134 -5.43 -18.67 21.49
C SER A 134 -4.97 -19.47 22.72
N ALA A 135 -5.58 -19.26 23.90
CA ALA A 135 -5.21 -19.94 25.16
C ALA A 135 -3.68 -19.97 25.43
N GLY A 136 -2.96 -18.89 25.09
CA GLY A 136 -1.50 -18.81 25.24
C GLY A 136 -0.67 -19.54 24.17
N ARG A 137 -1.27 -19.97 23.05
CA ARG A 137 -0.56 -20.65 21.94
C ARG A 137 -0.10 -19.71 20.82
N GLY A 138 -0.42 -18.42 20.90
CA GLY A 138 -0.11 -17.47 19.83
C GLY A 138 -1.18 -17.44 18.73
N GLY A 139 -1.08 -16.50 17.80
CA GLY A 139 -2.13 -16.23 16.83
C GLY A 139 -1.62 -15.55 15.57
N TRP A 140 -2.55 -15.07 14.75
CA TRP A 140 -2.26 -14.36 13.52
C TRP A 140 -2.78 -12.93 13.61
N VAL A 141 -1.91 -11.97 13.36
CA VAL A 141 -2.25 -10.55 13.28
C VAL A 141 -2.38 -10.19 11.80
N HIS A 142 -3.53 -9.65 11.41
CA HIS A 142 -3.76 -9.22 10.03
C HIS A 142 -3.07 -7.87 9.77
N VAL A 143 -2.32 -7.80 8.68
CA VAL A 143 -1.76 -6.55 8.15
C VAL A 143 -2.74 -6.05 7.10
N SER A 144 -3.45 -4.97 7.42
CA SER A 144 -4.55 -4.44 6.60
C SER A 144 -4.22 -3.10 5.96
N ASP A 145 -4.88 -2.83 4.86
CA ASP A 145 -4.88 -1.56 4.12
C ASP A 145 -5.62 -0.48 4.91
N GLN A 146 -5.03 0.72 4.99
CA GLN A 146 -5.60 1.84 5.74
C GLN A 146 -6.67 2.62 4.98
N ARG A 147 -6.99 2.26 3.73
CA ARG A 147 -8.05 2.95 2.97
C ARG A 147 -9.42 2.83 3.63
N HIS A 148 -9.66 1.74 4.36
CA HIS A 148 -10.90 1.48 5.08
C HIS A 148 -10.57 0.98 6.49
N ILE A 149 -10.89 1.79 7.50
CA ILE A 149 -10.69 1.41 8.91
C ILE A 149 -11.87 0.52 9.33
N PRO A 150 -11.62 -0.73 9.78
CA PRO A 150 -12.70 -1.63 10.19
C PRO A 150 -13.44 -1.11 11.44
N ASP A 151 -14.70 -1.49 11.58
CA ASP A 151 -15.47 -1.25 12.81
C ASP A 151 -14.77 -1.87 14.02
N PHE A 152 -14.96 -1.27 15.20
CA PHE A 152 -14.36 -1.75 16.43
C PHE A 152 -14.63 -3.24 16.68
N GLY A 153 -13.57 -4.02 16.88
CA GLY A 153 -13.65 -5.46 17.11
C GLY A 153 -13.86 -6.31 15.85
N ARG A 154 -13.90 -5.70 14.65
CA ARG A 154 -13.94 -6.41 13.37
C ARG A 154 -12.56 -6.51 12.72
N ILE A 155 -12.43 -7.51 11.87
CA ILE A 155 -11.30 -7.70 10.95
C ILE A 155 -11.64 -6.93 9.66
N ALA A 156 -10.60 -6.46 8.95
CA ALA A 156 -10.77 -5.81 7.65
C ALA A 156 -11.40 -6.74 6.61
N GLU A 157 -11.97 -6.16 5.57
CA GLU A 157 -12.53 -6.95 4.46
C GLU A 157 -11.43 -7.78 3.79
N PRO A 158 -11.72 -8.98 3.27
CA PRO A 158 -10.70 -9.85 2.66
C PRO A 158 -9.89 -9.18 1.54
N GLU A 159 -10.48 -8.24 0.81
CA GLU A 159 -9.80 -7.49 -0.26
C GLU A 159 -8.89 -6.36 0.25
N ASP A 160 -9.00 -6.00 1.53
CA ASP A 160 -8.21 -4.99 2.22
C ASP A 160 -7.12 -5.59 3.10
N ILE A 161 -7.07 -6.91 3.27
CA ILE A 161 -6.01 -7.58 4.04
C ILE A 161 -4.83 -7.89 3.11
N PHE A 162 -3.68 -7.26 3.33
CA PHE A 162 -2.46 -7.61 2.62
C PHE A 162 -2.04 -9.05 2.92
N GLY A 163 -2.08 -9.41 4.20
CA GLY A 163 -1.67 -10.73 4.69
C GLY A 163 -1.70 -10.79 6.21
N SER A 164 -1.07 -11.80 6.78
CA SER A 164 -1.04 -12.01 8.23
C SER A 164 0.35 -12.36 8.71
N VAL A 165 0.67 -11.98 9.94
CA VAL A 165 1.90 -12.35 10.65
C VAL A 165 1.58 -13.17 11.88
N GLU A 166 2.37 -14.21 12.12
CA GLU A 166 2.29 -15.11 13.25
C GLU A 166 2.94 -14.50 14.49
N VAL A 167 2.25 -14.56 15.62
CA VAL A 167 2.73 -14.16 16.93
C VAL A 167 2.65 -15.35 17.90
N ASP A 168 3.62 -15.48 18.79
CA ASP A 168 3.67 -16.56 19.78
C ASP A 168 2.72 -16.30 20.98
N GLY A 169 2.72 -17.20 21.96
CA GLY A 169 1.91 -17.08 23.19
C GLY A 169 2.25 -15.87 24.06
N HIS A 170 3.41 -15.25 23.85
CA HIS A 170 3.85 -14.02 24.49
C HIS A 170 3.64 -12.79 23.57
N GLY A 171 2.95 -12.99 22.44
CA GLY A 171 2.73 -12.09 21.31
C GLY A 171 3.98 -11.42 20.77
N LYS A 172 5.10 -12.13 20.81
CA LYS A 172 6.27 -11.81 20.00
C LYS A 172 6.08 -12.40 18.62
N PHE A 173 6.54 -11.71 17.59
CA PHE A 173 6.53 -12.24 16.23
C PHE A 173 7.40 -13.50 16.14
N VAL A 174 6.83 -14.57 15.60
CA VAL A 174 7.55 -15.84 15.40
C VAL A 174 8.78 -15.61 14.53
N ASP A 175 9.94 -16.14 14.94
CA ASP A 175 11.23 -15.93 14.28
C ASP A 175 11.64 -14.44 14.12
N GLY A 176 11.05 -13.53 14.91
CA GLY A 176 11.32 -12.08 14.88
C GLY A 176 10.65 -11.32 13.73
N HIS A 177 10.16 -12.02 12.71
CA HIS A 177 9.51 -11.43 11.53
C HIS A 177 8.03 -11.81 11.38
N GLY A 178 7.57 -12.81 12.13
CA GLY A 178 6.18 -13.23 12.17
C GLY A 178 5.74 -13.97 10.91
N ARG A 179 6.66 -14.62 10.19
CA ARG A 179 6.36 -15.53 9.05
C ARG A 179 5.20 -15.04 8.17
N TYR A 180 5.36 -13.85 7.61
CA TYR A 180 4.32 -13.20 6.82
C TYR A 180 3.72 -14.12 5.74
N GLN A 181 2.39 -14.21 5.71
CA GLN A 181 1.64 -14.94 4.70
C GLN A 181 0.71 -13.96 3.95
N PRO A 182 0.83 -13.84 2.61
CA PRO A 182 -0.07 -13.00 1.83
C PRO A 182 -1.51 -13.56 1.88
N SER A 183 -2.50 -12.67 1.86
CA SER A 183 -3.92 -13.06 1.92
C SER A 183 -4.40 -13.76 0.64
N GLY A 184 -3.82 -13.39 -0.51
CA GLY A 184 -4.22 -13.90 -1.83
C GLY A 184 -5.48 -13.24 -2.41
N THR A 185 -6.29 -12.55 -1.59
CA THR A 185 -7.50 -11.84 -2.01
C THR A 185 -7.33 -10.32 -2.08
N TYR A 186 -6.17 -9.78 -1.68
CA TYR A 186 -5.90 -8.35 -1.66
C TYR A 186 -6.06 -7.70 -3.04
N ARG A 187 -6.64 -6.50 -3.07
CA ARG A 187 -6.76 -5.68 -4.28
C ARG A 187 -6.15 -4.30 -4.05
N ILE A 188 -5.36 -3.80 -4.99
CA ILE A 188 -4.77 -2.45 -4.91
C ILE A 188 -5.84 -1.35 -4.97
N CYS A 189 -6.95 -1.58 -5.69
CA CYS A 189 -8.05 -0.63 -5.78
C CYS A 189 -9.39 -1.34 -5.60
N THR A 190 -10.20 -0.83 -4.67
CA THR A 190 -11.57 -1.27 -4.36
C THR A 190 -12.54 -0.09 -4.51
N ASN A 191 -13.81 -0.31 -4.16
CA ASN A 191 -14.80 0.77 -4.18
C ASN A 191 -14.50 1.87 -3.13
N ASP A 192 -13.74 1.55 -2.08
CA ASP A 192 -13.32 2.49 -1.04
C ASP A 192 -12.10 3.32 -1.43
N GLY A 193 -11.43 2.96 -2.54
CA GLY A 193 -10.35 3.75 -3.12
C GLY A 193 -9.13 2.93 -3.51
N ILE A 194 -7.99 3.59 -3.58
CA ILE A 194 -6.70 2.99 -3.91
C ILE A 194 -5.90 2.71 -2.64
N LEU A 195 -4.86 1.88 -2.75
CA LEU A 195 -4.03 1.42 -1.62
C LEU A 195 -3.73 2.51 -0.59
N GLY A 196 -3.90 2.16 0.67
CA GLY A 196 -3.57 2.93 1.86
C GLY A 196 -2.55 2.19 2.70
N LEU A 197 -1.40 2.82 2.93
CA LEU A 197 -0.32 2.24 3.72
C LEU A 197 -0.12 3.08 4.98
N THR A 198 0.25 2.41 6.07
CA THR A 198 0.77 3.08 7.25
C THR A 198 1.97 3.96 6.87
N ASP A 199 2.21 5.02 7.62
CA ASP A 199 3.36 5.90 7.36
C ASP A 199 4.69 5.16 7.42
N PHE A 200 4.81 4.13 8.25
CA PHE A 200 6.00 3.30 8.34
C PHE A 200 6.16 2.44 7.09
N MET A 201 5.13 1.68 6.72
CA MET A 201 5.17 0.77 5.58
C MET A 201 5.36 1.53 4.26
N ARG A 202 4.68 2.66 4.10
CA ARG A 202 4.85 3.58 2.96
C ARG A 202 6.30 4.02 2.79
N ARG A 203 6.97 4.43 3.88
CA ARG A 203 8.38 4.84 3.83
C ARG A 203 9.29 3.68 3.39
N LYS A 204 9.09 2.49 3.95
CA LYS A 204 9.85 1.29 3.58
C LYS A 204 9.65 0.87 2.13
N LEU A 205 8.43 0.97 1.63
CA LEU A 205 8.14 0.70 0.23
C LEU A 205 8.81 1.73 -0.69
N VAL A 206 8.72 3.02 -0.38
CA VAL A 206 9.39 4.07 -1.16
C VAL A 206 10.91 3.90 -1.16
N GLU A 207 11.52 3.54 -0.02
CA GLU A 207 12.95 3.20 0.06
C GLU A 207 13.31 2.06 -0.90
N ARG A 208 12.54 0.96 -0.87
CA ARG A 208 12.74 -0.20 -1.77
C ARG A 208 12.59 0.19 -3.23
N LEU A 209 11.56 0.95 -3.58
CA LEU A 209 11.28 1.38 -4.95
C LEU A 209 12.38 2.31 -5.48
N LYS A 210 12.92 3.22 -4.67
CA LYS A 210 14.06 4.08 -5.07
C LYS A 210 15.32 3.28 -5.40
N VAL A 211 15.63 2.25 -4.60
CA VAL A 211 16.77 1.37 -4.87
C VAL A 211 16.59 0.61 -6.19
N GLN A 212 15.39 0.09 -6.44
CA GLN A 212 15.08 -0.60 -7.69
C GLN A 212 15.09 0.35 -8.89
N GLU A 213 14.55 1.57 -8.74
CA GLU A 213 14.57 2.59 -9.81
C GLU A 213 16.00 2.95 -10.19
N ALA A 214 16.88 3.17 -9.20
CA ALA A 214 18.29 3.40 -9.47
C ALA A 214 18.92 2.21 -10.22
N ALA A 215 18.66 0.98 -9.78
CA ALA A 215 19.19 -0.22 -10.43
C ALA A 215 18.69 -0.41 -11.88
N GLU A 216 17.44 -0.06 -12.17
CA GLU A 216 16.89 -0.11 -13.54
C GLU A 216 17.49 0.98 -14.43
N ARG A 217 17.67 2.19 -13.91
CA ARG A 217 18.27 3.31 -14.66
C ARG A 217 19.75 3.11 -14.96
N HIS A 218 20.49 2.47 -14.06
CA HIS A 218 21.89 2.11 -14.30
C HIS A 218 22.09 1.02 -15.37
N LYS A 219 21.03 0.27 -15.71
CA LYS A 219 21.07 -0.78 -16.74
C LYS A 219 20.70 -0.27 -18.14
N GLN A 220 20.17 0.94 -18.25
CA GLN A 220 19.81 1.60 -19.52
C GLN A 220 20.97 2.44 -20.03
#